data_AF-A0A1X2GS44-F1
#
_entry.id   AF-A0A1X2GS44-F1
#
_cell.length_a   1.000
_cell.length_b   1.000
_cell.length_c   1.000
_cell.angle_alpha   90.00
_cell.angle_beta   90.00
_cell.angle_gamma   90.00
#
_symmetry.space_group_name_H-M   'P 1'
#
loop_
_entity.id
_entity.type
_entity.pdbx_description
1 polymer ?
#
loop_
_entity_poly.entity_id
_entity_poly.type
_entity_poly.pdbx_seq_one_letter_code
_entity_poly.pdbx_strand_id
1 'polypeptide(L)'
;MRVSHLDACPSKFSVWKLAWSHAFSSRPLSSPTDLINCLEQQQWPHPSSYLELVPPSLLFSSFILGIWRAHWDLIYHQVPFATSLVVTRISKIIDALHAETTPHLE
;
A
#
# COMPACT_ATOMS: atom_id res chain seq x y z
N MET A 1 -13.10 17.05 12.92
CA MET A 1 -12.67 15.73 12.44
C MET A 1 -11.14 15.70 12.52
N ARG A 2 -10.56 15.18 13.61
CA ARG A 2 -9.10 15.19 13.83
C ARG A 2 -8.46 13.99 13.13
N VAL A 3 -7.33 14.22 12.47
CA VAL A 3 -6.47 13.25 11.76
C VAL A 3 -5.77 12.26 12.73
N SER A 4 -6.24 12.13 13.97
CA SER A 4 -5.56 11.42 15.07
C SER A 4 -5.73 9.90 15.10
N HIS A 5 -6.38 9.28 14.11
CA HIS A 5 -6.58 7.82 14.06
C HIS A 5 -5.69 7.08 13.04
N LEU A 6 -4.82 7.79 12.33
CA LEU A 6 -3.80 7.15 11.49
C LEU A 6 -2.64 6.58 12.33
N ASP A 7 -2.30 7.22 13.46
CA ASP A 7 -1.11 6.87 14.26
C ASP A 7 -1.37 5.89 15.42
N ALA A 8 -2.61 5.73 15.88
CA ALA A 8 -2.93 4.92 17.08
C ALA A 8 -2.86 3.39 16.87
N CYS A 9 -2.42 2.92 15.70
CA CYS A 9 -2.32 1.50 15.39
C CYS A 9 -0.92 1.18 14.85
N PRO A 10 0.04 0.75 15.71
CA PRO A 10 1.40 0.38 15.28
C PRO A 10 1.42 -0.69 14.17
N SER A 11 0.33 -1.45 14.03
CA SER A 11 0.09 -2.40 12.93
C SER A 11 0.07 -1.73 11.55
N LYS A 12 -0.42 -0.49 11.43
CA LYS A 12 -0.59 0.20 10.14
C LYS A 12 0.74 0.49 9.47
N PHE A 13 1.73 1.01 10.20
CA PHE A 13 3.07 1.24 9.64
C PHE A 13 3.78 -0.05 9.27
N SER A 14 3.49 -1.15 9.96
CA SER A 14 4.00 -2.48 9.59
C SER A 14 3.41 -2.96 8.27
N VAL A 15 2.10 -2.74 8.02
CA VAL A 15 1.47 -2.99 6.72
C VAL A 15 2.14 -2.17 5.62
N TRP A 16 2.34 -0.86 5.86
CA TRP A 16 3.05 0.00 4.91
C TRP A 16 4.43 -0.54 4.56
N LYS A 17 5.26 -0.86 5.55
CA LYS A 17 6.61 -1.40 5.31
C LYS A 17 6.59 -2.69 4.48
N LEU A 18 5.70 -3.63 4.81
CA LEU A 18 5.58 -4.90 4.11
C LEU A 18 5.09 -4.72 2.66
N ALA A 19 3.99 -3.99 2.47
CA ALA A 19 3.45 -3.72 1.13
C ALA A 19 4.44 -2.91 0.27
N TRP A 20 5.13 -1.95 0.88
CA TRP A 20 6.16 -1.15 0.23
C TRP A 20 7.33 -2.01 -0.24
N SER A 21 7.81 -2.95 0.58
CA SER A 21 8.92 -3.83 0.20
C SER A 21 8.61 -4.70 -1.03
N HIS A 22 7.32 -5.04 -1.21
CA HIS A 22 6.86 -5.77 -2.39
C HIS A 22 6.85 -4.88 -3.64
N ALA A 23 6.39 -3.63 -3.52
CA ALA A 23 6.26 -2.74 -4.67
C ALA A 23 7.56 -2.02 -5.06
N PHE A 24 8.40 -1.68 -4.08
CA PHE A 24 9.54 -0.78 -4.21
C PHE A 24 10.79 -1.41 -3.58
N SER A 25 11.21 -2.56 -4.10
CA SER A 25 12.30 -3.37 -3.54
C SER A 25 13.64 -2.64 -3.42
N SER A 26 13.87 -1.62 -4.24
CA SER A 26 15.12 -0.84 -4.29
C SER A 26 15.26 0.19 -3.15
N ARG A 27 14.17 0.62 -2.52
CA ARG A 27 14.19 1.68 -1.49
C ARG A 27 13.31 1.30 -0.31
N PRO A 28 13.87 0.72 0.77
CA PRO A 28 13.12 0.35 1.95
C PRO A 28 12.48 1.55 2.64
N LEU A 29 11.28 1.35 3.19
CA LEU A 29 10.58 2.36 3.98
C LEU A 29 11.10 2.35 5.43
N SER A 30 11.73 3.44 5.87
CA SER A 30 12.38 3.51 7.18
C SER A 30 11.57 4.30 8.19
N SER A 31 10.80 5.29 7.75
CA SER A 31 10.00 6.16 8.60
C SER A 31 8.63 6.52 7.98
N PRO A 32 7.63 6.94 8.78
CA PRO A 32 6.39 7.50 8.25
C PRO A 32 6.62 8.77 7.40
N THR A 33 7.67 9.53 7.69
CA THR A 33 8.05 10.73 6.92
C THR A 33 8.36 10.40 5.46
N ASP A 34 8.92 9.21 5.19
CA ASP A 34 9.17 8.76 3.82
C ASP A 34 7.88 8.65 3.01
N LEU A 35 6.77 8.19 3.63
CA LEU A 35 5.45 8.11 2.98
C LEU A 35 4.91 9.51 2.67
N ILE A 36 5.02 10.43 3.64
CA ILE A 36 4.55 11.81 3.50
C ILE A 36 5.32 12.50 2.39
N ASN A 37 6.65 12.39 2.38
CA ASN A 37 7.49 12.99 1.34
C ASN A 37 7.12 12.48 -0.06
N CYS A 38 6.90 11.17 -0.22
CA CYS A 38 6.49 10.61 -1.52
C CYS A 38 5.12 11.17 -1.95
N LEU A 39 4.19 11.32 -1.02
CA LEU A 39 2.86 11.87 -1.30
C LEU A 39 2.89 13.36 -1.64
N GLU A 40 3.63 14.16 -0.88
CA GLU A 40 3.71 15.62 -1.07
C GLU A 40 4.51 16.00 -2.31
N GLN A 41 5.66 15.33 -2.52
CA GLN A 41 6.58 15.66 -3.60
C GLN A 41 6.25 14.90 -4.90
N GLN A 42 5.35 13.92 -4.85
CA GLN A 42 5.06 13.00 -5.96
C GLN A 42 6.32 12.31 -6.51
N GLN A 43 7.34 12.14 -5.64
CA GLN A 43 8.59 11.49 -5.97
C GLN A 43 8.54 10.06 -5.47
N TRP A 44 8.35 9.13 -6.40
CA TRP A 44 8.19 7.72 -6.09
C TRP A 44 9.49 6.94 -6.36
N PRO A 45 9.81 5.90 -5.57
CA PRO A 45 10.84 4.96 -5.96
C PRO A 45 10.44 4.24 -7.25
N HIS A 46 11.45 3.70 -7.94
CA HIS A 46 11.19 2.83 -9.08
C HIS A 46 10.50 1.54 -8.59
N PRO A 47 9.40 1.11 -9.23
CA PRO A 47 8.76 -0.16 -8.90
C PRO A 47 9.71 -1.36 -9.03
N SER A 48 9.36 -2.46 -8.38
CA SER A 48 10.00 -3.75 -8.64
C SER A 48 9.83 -4.15 -10.11
N SER A 49 10.73 -4.99 -10.64
CA SER A 49 10.63 -5.49 -12.02
C SER A 49 9.29 -6.15 -12.35
N TYR A 50 8.67 -6.84 -11.39
CA TYR A 50 7.33 -7.42 -11.57
C TYR A 50 6.21 -6.38 -11.73
N LEU A 51 6.42 -5.13 -11.31
CA LEU A 51 5.41 -4.06 -11.30
C LEU A 51 5.87 -2.83 -12.10
N GLU A 52 6.86 -2.99 -12.97
CA GLU A 52 7.50 -1.90 -13.70
C GLU A 52 6.51 -1.09 -14.56
N LEU A 53 5.49 -1.76 -15.10
CA LEU A 53 4.45 -1.12 -15.91
C LEU A 53 3.39 -0.40 -15.07
N VAL A 54 3.27 -0.68 -13.77
CA VAL A 54 2.24 -0.07 -12.92
C VAL A 54 2.72 1.29 -12.40
N PRO A 55 1.96 2.38 -12.63
CA PRO A 55 2.31 3.68 -12.08
C PRO A 55 2.51 3.64 -10.56
N PRO A 56 3.64 4.16 -10.02
CA PRO A 56 3.93 4.11 -8.60
C PRO A 56 2.85 4.74 -7.70
N SER A 57 2.19 5.79 -8.18
CA SER A 57 1.08 6.44 -7.48
C SER A 57 -0.14 5.53 -7.34
N LEU A 58 -0.40 4.62 -8.30
CA LEU A 58 -1.45 3.62 -8.21
C LEU A 58 -1.10 2.50 -7.24
N LEU A 59 0.18 2.08 -7.20
CA LEU A 59 0.68 1.15 -6.19
C LEU A 59 0.48 1.74 -4.78
N PHE A 60 0.88 2.99 -4.58
CA PHE A 60 0.67 3.70 -3.32
C PHE A 60 -0.81 3.85 -2.96
N SER A 61 -1.65 4.20 -3.93
CA SER A 61 -3.11 4.31 -3.72
C SER A 61 -3.73 2.98 -3.33
N SER A 62 -3.22 1.86 -3.85
CA SER A 62 -3.66 0.51 -3.49
C SER A 62 -3.34 0.19 -2.02
N PHE A 63 -2.21 0.68 -1.51
CA PHE A 63 -1.86 0.55 -0.09
C PHE A 63 -2.87 1.27 0.79
N ILE A 64 -3.18 2.54 0.45
CA ILE A 64 -4.19 3.34 1.15
C ILE A 64 -5.53 2.59 1.15
N LEU A 65 -5.98 2.12 -0.02
CA LEU A 65 -7.25 1.44 -0.16
C LEU A 65 -7.33 0.17 0.69
N GLY A 66 -6.28 -0.66 0.69
CA GLY A 66 -6.25 -1.88 1.50
C GLY A 66 -6.28 -1.60 3.00
N ILE A 67 -5.50 -0.62 3.46
CA ILE A 67 -5.48 -0.19 4.87
C ILE A 67 -6.83 0.42 5.27
N TRP A 68 -7.42 1.24 4.39
CA TRP A 68 -8.71 1.89 4.60
C TRP A 68 -9.85 0.89 4.72
N ARG A 69 -9.90 -0.11 3.82
CA ARG A 69 -10.88 -1.21 3.91
C ARG A 69 -10.74 -1.98 5.22
N ALA A 70 -9.52 -2.35 5.59
CA ALA A 70 -9.28 -3.06 6.85
C ALA A 70 -9.64 -2.22 8.09
N HIS A 71 -9.46 -0.90 8.02
CA HIS A 71 -9.88 0.02 9.09
C HIS A 71 -11.41 0.02 9.25
N TRP A 72 -12.16 0.06 8.16
CA TRP A 72 -13.63 0.03 8.22
C TRP A 72 -14.18 -1.34 8.60
N ASP A 73 -13.56 -2.43 8.16
CA ASP A 73 -13.92 -3.79 8.59
C ASP A 73 -13.81 -3.93 10.12
N LEU A 74 -12.80 -3.32 10.73
CA LEU A 74 -12.67 -3.28 12.19
C LEU A 74 -13.81 -2.49 12.84
N ILE A 75 -14.14 -1.32 12.31
CA ILE A 75 -15.15 -0.42 12.89
C ILE A 75 -16.56 -0.99 12.78
N TYR A 76 -16.94 -1.45 11.58
CA TYR A 76 -18.33 -1.80 11.27
C TYR A 76 -18.62 -3.30 11.34
N HIS A 77 -17.60 -4.13 11.13
CA HIS A 77 -17.76 -5.59 11.07
C HIS A 77 -17.02 -6.33 12.19
N GLN A 78 -16.40 -5.60 13.12
CA GLN A 78 -15.62 -6.13 14.24
C GLN A 78 -14.51 -7.12 13.81
N VAL A 79 -14.07 -7.04 12.55
CA VAL A 79 -13.00 -7.90 12.04
C VAL A 79 -11.66 -7.37 12.57
N PRO A 80 -10.86 -8.20 13.28
CA PRO A 80 -9.58 -7.74 13.80
C PRO A 80 -8.64 -7.26 12.69
N PHE A 81 -7.93 -6.15 12.95
CA PHE A 81 -6.91 -5.67 12.03
C PHE A 81 -5.68 -6.60 12.08
N ALA A 82 -5.59 -7.52 11.11
CA ALA A 82 -4.47 -8.46 10.99
C ALA A 82 -3.53 -8.05 9.84
N THR A 83 -2.30 -7.64 10.17
CA THR A 83 -1.30 -7.14 9.22
C THR A 83 -1.13 -8.06 8.01
N SER A 84 -1.00 -9.38 8.22
CA SER A 84 -0.84 -10.36 7.14
C SER A 84 -2.03 -10.36 6.17
N LEU A 85 -3.25 -10.35 6.70
CA LEU A 85 -4.47 -10.31 5.89
C LEU A 85 -4.56 -9.02 5.06
N VAL A 86 -4.21 -7.87 5.65
CA VAL A 86 -4.21 -6.59 4.95
C VAL A 86 -3.17 -6.59 3.83
N VAL A 87 -1.95 -7.06 4.09
CA VAL A 87 -0.89 -7.17 3.08
C VAL A 87 -1.33 -8.11 1.94
N THR A 88 -1.90 -9.29 2.24
CA THR A 88 -2.42 -10.19 1.21
C THR A 88 -3.50 -9.53 0.35
N ARG A 89 -4.41 -8.74 0.94
CA ARG A 89 -5.43 -8.01 0.20
C ARG A 89 -4.81 -6.93 -0.71
N ILE A 90 -3.81 -6.21 -0.21
CA ILE A 90 -3.07 -5.21 -0.99
C ILE A 90 -2.38 -5.87 -2.18
N SER A 91 -1.67 -6.98 -1.97
CA SER A 91 -1.01 -7.74 -3.05
C SER A 91 -2.01 -8.13 -4.14
N LYS A 92 -3.19 -8.65 -3.77
CA LYS A 92 -4.24 -8.99 -4.74
C LYS A 92 -4.73 -7.80 -5.56
N ILE A 93 -4.84 -6.61 -4.96
CA ILE A 93 -5.23 -5.39 -5.68
C ILE A 93 -4.13 -5.02 -6.69
N ILE A 94 -2.87 -5.10 -6.27
CA ILE A 94 -1.72 -4.78 -7.12
C ILE A 94 -1.55 -5.79 -8.26
N ASP A 95 -1.76 -7.07 -8.00
CA ASP A 95 -1.73 -8.11 -9.03
C ASP A 95 -2.83 -7.88 -10.08
N ALA A 96 -4.04 -7.47 -9.66
CA ALA A 96 -5.11 -7.11 -10.57
C ALA A 96 -4.73 -5.87 -11.42
N LEU A 97 -4.19 -4.82 -10.79
CA LEU A 97 -3.69 -3.64 -11.52
C LEU A 97 -2.58 -3.99 -12.51
N HIS A 98 -1.65 -4.86 -12.12
CA HIS A 98 -0.58 -5.31 -12.98
C HIS A 98 -1.11 -6.08 -14.20
N ALA A 99 -2.08 -6.97 -13.99
CA ALA A 99 -2.74 -7.69 -15.07
C ALA A 99 -3.49 -6.75 -16.04
N GLU A 100 -4.13 -5.70 -15.53
CA GLU A 100 -4.81 -4.68 -16.35
C GLU A 100 -3.84 -3.77 -17.12
N THR A 101 -2.63 -3.56 -16.59
CA THR A 101 -1.64 -2.64 -17.17
C THR A 101 -0.69 -3.34 -18.14
N THR A 102 -0.54 -4.66 -18.01
CA THR A 102 0.28 -5.45 -18.94
C THR A 102 -0.49 -5.62 -20.25
N PRO A 103 0.03 -5.14 -21.39
CA PRO A 103 -0.65 -5.33 -22.67
C PRO A 103 -0.78 -6.83 -22.97
N HIS A 104 -1.99 -7.25 -23.34
CA HIS A 104 -2.18 -8.57 -23.95
C HIS A 104 -1.37 -8.57 -25.26
N LEU A 105 -0.31 -9.36 -25.31
CA LEU A 105 0.35 -9.71 -26.56
C LEU A 105 -0.63 -10.60 -27.34
N GLU A 106 -1.52 -9.96 -28.10
CA GLU A 106 -2.27 -10.59 -29.21
C GLU A 106 -1.47 -10.50 -30.51
#